data_AF-A0A7X0X1U7-F1
#
_entry.id   AF-A0A7X0X1U7-F1
#
_cell.length_a   1.000
_cell.length_b   1.000
_cell.length_c   1.000
_cell.angle_alpha   90.00
_cell.angle_beta   90.00
_cell.angle_gamma   90.00
#
_symmetry.space_group_name_H-M   'P 1'
#
loop_
_entity.id
_entity.type
_entity.pdbx_description
1 polymer ?
#
loop_
_entity_poly.entity_id
_entity_poly.type
_entity_poly.pdbx_seq_one_letter_code
_entity_poly.pdbx_strand_id
1 'polypeptide(L)'
;MSEINVKETIFQQHANTLESANDGEYFPLKNGNMPYSRANSINQLRSALSDLVGVVQNFQEVTKKDADRLEKMGKAYTKQDKSAAKKIGQLEVR
;
A
#
# COMPACT_ATOMS: atom_id res chain seq x y z
N MET A 1 24.59 47.40 20.01
CA MET A 1 23.21 47.18 20.49
C MET A 1 22.28 47.60 19.37
N SER A 2 21.57 46.66 18.75
CA SER A 2 20.54 46.96 17.75
C SER A 2 19.27 47.36 18.49
N GLU A 3 18.79 48.58 18.25
CA GLU A 3 17.56 49.10 18.84
C GLU A 3 16.35 48.35 18.25
N ILE A 4 15.56 47.69 19.12
CA ILE A 4 14.36 46.96 18.69
C ILE A 4 13.22 47.98 18.56
N ASN A 5 12.91 48.35 17.31
CA ASN A 5 11.78 49.22 17.00
C ASN A 5 10.49 48.40 16.85
N VAL A 6 9.70 48.32 17.93
CA VAL A 6 8.38 47.69 17.93
C VAL A 6 7.34 48.70 17.46
N LYS A 7 6.67 48.41 16.34
CA LYS A 7 5.55 49.23 15.84
C LYS A 7 4.23 48.58 16.25
N GLU A 8 3.60 49.12 17.28
CA GLU A 8 2.31 48.64 17.82
C GLU A 8 1.25 48.44 16.73
N THR A 9 1.18 49.35 15.75
CA THR A 9 0.24 49.27 14.62
C THR A 9 0.39 47.99 13.79
N ILE A 10 1.63 47.49 13.63
CA ILE A 10 1.89 46.24 12.88
C ILE A 10 1.37 45.04 13.67
N PHE A 11 1.57 45.05 15.00
CA PHE A 11 1.04 44.01 15.88
C PHE A 11 -0.48 44.00 15.90
N GLN A 12 -1.12 45.18 15.94
CA GLN A 12 -2.58 45.31 15.84
C GLN A 12 -3.10 44.83 14.48
N GLN A 13 -2.41 45.14 13.37
CA GLN A 13 -2.78 44.62 12.05
C GLN A 13 -2.72 43.09 11.98
N HIS A 14 -1.65 42.49 12.53
CA HIS A 14 -1.53 41.04 12.60
C HIS A 14 -2.59 40.42 13.52
N ALA A 15 -2.88 41.04 14.67
CA ALA A 15 -3.93 40.58 15.57
C ALA A 15 -5.30 40.56 14.89
N ASN A 16 -5.68 41.65 14.20
CA ASN A 16 -6.95 41.74 13.47
C ASN A 16 -7.02 40.73 12.31
N THR A 17 -5.89 40.46 11.65
CA THR A 17 -5.80 39.43 10.60
C THR A 17 -6.02 38.03 11.18
N LEU A 18 -5.44 37.74 12.35
CA LEU A 18 -5.64 36.46 13.02
C LEU A 18 -7.06 36.30 13.54
N GLU A 19 -7.64 37.36 14.10
CA GLU A 19 -9.02 37.38 14.57
C GLU A 19 -10.01 37.15 13.42
N SER A 20 -9.83 37.83 12.28
CA SER A 20 -10.65 37.63 11.09
C SER A 20 -10.49 36.25 10.44
N ALA A 21 -9.33 35.60 10.61
CA ALA A 21 -9.11 34.23 10.15
C ALA A 21 -9.69 33.17 11.11
N ASN A 22 -10.04 33.55 12.34
CA ASN A 22 -10.58 32.65 13.35
C ASN A 22 -12.03 32.21 13.05
N ASP A 23 -12.74 32.97 12.21
CA ASP A 23 -14.08 32.63 11.70
C ASP A 23 -14.03 31.71 10.45
N GLY A 24 -12.88 31.07 10.20
CA GLY A 24 -12.71 30.08 9.14
C GLY A 24 -13.52 28.82 9.38
N GLU A 25 -14.83 28.85 9.13
CA GLU A 25 -15.70 27.69 9.21
C GLU A 25 -15.35 26.68 8.10
N TYR A 26 -14.64 25.61 8.45
CA TYR A 26 -14.43 24.49 7.54
C TYR A 26 -15.71 23.65 7.48
N PHE A 27 -16.48 23.81 6.40
CA PHE A 27 -17.64 23.00 6.09
C PHE A 27 -17.27 21.87 5.12
N PRO A 28 -17.14 20.61 5.58
CA PRO A 28 -16.74 19.50 4.71
C PRO A 28 -17.71 19.27 3.55
N LEU A 29 -18.99 19.61 3.73
CA LEU A 29 -20.03 19.41 2.71
C LEU A 29 -20.13 20.54 1.68
N LYS A 30 -19.49 21.70 1.93
CA LYS A 30 -19.55 22.86 1.03
C LYS A 30 -18.49 22.73 -0.06
N ASN A 31 -18.85 23.10 -1.30
CA ASN A 31 -17.95 23.19 -2.45
C ASN A 31 -17.12 21.93 -2.75
N GLY A 32 -17.59 20.74 -2.34
CA GLY A 32 -16.84 19.50 -2.55
C GLY A 32 -15.54 19.43 -1.74
N ASN A 33 -15.49 20.04 -0.55
CA ASN A 33 -14.31 20.00 0.33
C ASN A 33 -14.12 18.64 1.04
N MET A 34 -15.13 17.77 1.05
CA MET A 34 -15.13 16.48 1.74
C MET A 34 -13.93 15.59 1.37
N PRO A 35 -13.53 15.45 0.08
CA PRO A 35 -12.35 14.67 -0.32
C PRO A 35 -11.06 15.12 0.35
N TYR A 36 -10.93 16.43 0.61
CA TYR A 36 -9.77 17.07 1.23
C TYR A 36 -9.86 17.16 2.75
N SER A 37 -10.96 16.69 3.35
CA SER A 37 -11.07 16.64 4.80
C SER A 37 -10.08 15.64 5.38
N ARG A 38 -9.50 15.96 6.54
CA ARG A 38 -8.63 15.03 7.27
C ARG A 38 -9.32 13.70 7.57
N ALA A 39 -10.61 13.75 7.89
CA ALA A 39 -11.40 12.55 8.15
C ALA A 39 -11.51 11.65 6.89
N ASN A 40 -11.76 12.24 5.72
CA ASN A 40 -11.82 11.50 4.47
C ASN A 40 -10.45 10.93 4.07
N SER A 41 -9.38 11.70 4.18
CA SER A 41 -8.03 11.21 3.84
C SER A 41 -7.59 10.05 4.75
N ILE A 42 -7.91 10.12 6.06
CA ILE A 42 -7.68 9.01 6.99
C ILE A 42 -8.50 7.78 6.60
N ASN A 43 -9.77 7.96 6.23
CA ASN A 43 -10.62 6.84 5.79
C ASN A 43 -10.13 6.20 4.49
N GLN A 44 -9.69 7.01 3.53
CA GLN A 44 -9.11 6.52 2.28
C GLN A 44 -7.81 5.74 2.54
N LEU A 45 -6.92 6.29 3.37
CA LEU A 45 -5.68 5.60 3.77
C LEU A 45 -5.98 4.26 4.45
N ARG A 46 -6.92 4.24 5.41
CA ARG A 46 -7.35 3.01 6.10
C ARG A 46 -7.87 1.96 5.13
N SER A 47 -8.67 2.37 4.16
CA SER A 47 -9.25 1.46 3.15
C SER A 47 -8.15 0.91 2.24
N ALA A 48 -7.27 1.77 1.73
CA ALA A 48 -6.13 1.37 0.90
C ALA A 48 -5.18 0.40 1.62
N LEU A 49 -4.92 0.61 2.91
CA LEU A 49 -4.11 -0.32 3.72
C LEU A 49 -4.80 -1.68 3.88
N SER A 50 -6.11 -1.70 4.05
CA SER A 50 -6.88 -2.94 4.17
C SER A 50 -6.88 -3.72 2.85
N ASP A 51 -7.08 -3.02 1.72
CA ASP A 51 -7.03 -3.61 0.38
C ASP A 51 -5.64 -4.18 0.07
N LEU A 52 -4.58 -3.45 0.41
CA LEU A 52 -3.19 -3.91 0.25
C LEU A 52 -2.94 -5.21 1.01
N VAL A 53 -3.38 -5.30 2.28
CA VAL A 53 -3.24 -6.52 3.08
C VAL A 53 -3.96 -7.69 2.41
N GLY A 54 -5.19 -7.48 1.92
CA GLY A 54 -5.96 -8.51 1.22
C GLY A 54 -5.26 -8.99 -0.06
N VAL A 55 -4.72 -8.06 -0.87
CA VAL A 55 -3.97 -8.40 -2.09
C VAL A 55 -2.70 -9.19 -1.76
N VAL A 56 -1.95 -8.79 -0.74
CA VAL A 56 -0.73 -9.49 -0.32
C VAL A 56 -1.04 -10.92 0.16
N GLN A 57 -2.12 -11.10 0.92
CA GLN A 57 -2.57 -12.43 1.36
C GLN A 57 -2.92 -13.32 0.18
N ASN A 58 -3.71 -12.81 -0.77
CA ASN A 58 -4.07 -13.55 -1.99
C ASN A 58 -2.83 -13.93 -2.81
N PHE A 59 -1.87 -13.02 -2.96
CA PHE A 59 -0.61 -13.30 -3.65
C PHE A 59 0.16 -14.43 -2.98
N GLN A 60 0.31 -14.38 -1.65
CA GLN A 60 0.98 -15.43 -0.88
C GLN A 60 0.33 -16.80 -1.05
N GLU A 61 -1.00 -16.87 -1.09
CA GLU A 61 -1.71 -18.13 -1.34
C GLU A 61 -1.43 -18.71 -2.73
N VAL A 62 -1.43 -17.87 -3.77
CA VAL A 62 -1.14 -18.29 -5.14
C VAL A 62 0.30 -18.78 -5.23
N THR A 63 1.27 -18.04 -4.67
CA THR A 63 2.68 -18.45 -4.71
C THR A 63 2.91 -19.78 -3.98
N LYS A 64 2.25 -20.03 -2.84
CA LYS A 64 2.32 -21.32 -2.15
C LYS A 64 1.76 -22.45 -3.01
N LYS A 65 0.60 -22.26 -3.63
CA LYS A 65 0.00 -23.25 -4.54
C LYS A 65 0.90 -23.56 -5.73
N ASP A 66 1.54 -22.56 -6.30
CA ASP A 66 2.46 -22.76 -7.42
C ASP A 66 3.76 -23.45 -7.00
N ALA A 67 4.30 -23.13 -5.82
CA ALA A 67 5.44 -23.86 -5.27
C ALA A 67 5.13 -25.35 -5.09
N ASP A 68 3.97 -25.69 -4.51
CA ASP A 68 3.50 -27.08 -4.36
C ASP A 68 3.33 -27.78 -5.71
N ARG A 69 2.83 -27.07 -6.72
CA ARG A 69 2.68 -27.61 -8.08
C ARG A 69 4.03 -27.91 -8.71
N LEU A 70 4.98 -26.99 -8.61
CA LEU A 70 6.33 -27.18 -9.12
C LEU A 70 7.04 -28.37 -8.45
N GLU A 71 6.91 -28.51 -7.14
CA GLU A 71 7.48 -29.66 -6.42
C GLU A 71 6.88 -30.99 -6.91
N LYS A 72 5.55 -31.05 -7.05
CA LYS A 72 4.84 -32.25 -7.55
C LYS A 72 5.24 -32.57 -8.99
N MET A 73 5.34 -31.56 -9.86
CA MET A 73 5.79 -31.74 -11.24
C MET A 73 7.23 -32.26 -11.29
N GLY A 74 8.15 -31.68 -10.51
CA GLY A 74 9.54 -32.15 -10.43
C GLY A 74 9.62 -33.63 -10.03
N LYS A 75 8.93 -34.03 -8.96
CA LYS A 75 8.86 -35.43 -8.52
C LYS A 75 8.29 -36.36 -9.60
N ALA A 76 7.24 -35.92 -10.30
CA ALA A 76 6.61 -36.70 -11.36
C ALA A 76 7.56 -36.92 -12.55
N TYR A 77 8.24 -35.85 -13.01
CA TYR A 77 9.21 -35.95 -14.10
C TYR A 77 10.40 -36.83 -13.73
N THR A 78 10.97 -36.69 -12.53
CA THR A 78 12.06 -37.58 -12.08
C THR A 78 11.62 -39.05 -12.03
N LYS A 79 10.38 -39.34 -11.61
CA LYS A 79 9.85 -40.70 -11.59
C LYS A 79 9.68 -41.25 -13.01
N GLN A 80 9.16 -40.44 -13.92
CA GLN A 80 8.97 -40.82 -15.32
C GLN A 80 10.32 -41.07 -16.01
N ASP A 81 11.30 -40.20 -15.79
CA ASP A 81 12.66 -40.31 -16.33
C ASP A 81 13.35 -41.60 -15.87
N LYS A 82 13.33 -41.90 -14.56
CA LYS A 82 13.83 -43.17 -14.02
C LYS A 82 13.16 -44.39 -14.64
N SER A 83 11.84 -44.33 -14.85
CA SER A 83 11.10 -45.42 -15.49
C SER A 83 11.47 -45.59 -16.97
N ALA A 84 11.72 -44.50 -17.68
CA ALA A 84 12.13 -44.52 -19.08
C ALA A 84 13.56 -45.08 -19.21
N ALA A 85 14.50 -44.59 -18.39
CA ALA A 85 15.88 -45.08 -18.35
C ALA A 85 15.96 -46.59 -18.08
N LYS A 86 15.15 -47.10 -17.13
CA LYS A 86 15.08 -48.55 -16.87
C LYS A 86 14.59 -49.35 -18.06
N LYS A 87 13.59 -48.84 -18.80
CA LYS A 87 13.08 -49.50 -20.02
C LYS A 87 14.12 -49.51 -21.13
N ILE A 88 14.84 -48.40 -21.33
CA ILE A 88 15.91 -48.29 -22.33
C ILE A 88 17.03 -49.29 -22.03
N GLY A 89 17.53 -49.32 -20.78
CA GLY A 89 18.58 -50.26 -20.39
C GLY A 89 18.17 -51.74 -20.53
N GLN A 90 16.88 -52.07 -20.46
CA GLN A 90 16.39 -53.44 -20.75
C GLN A 90 16.36 -53.78 -22.24
N LEU A 91 16.26 -52.77 -23.12
CA LEU A 91 16.27 -52.95 -24.57
C LEU A 91 17.71 -53.07 -25.11
N GLU A 92 18.69 -52.42 -24.48
CA GLU A 92 20.10 -52.45 -24.90
C GLU A 92 20.87 -53.73 -24.50
N VAL A 93 20.34 -54.53 -23.56
CA VAL A 93 20.95 -55.79 -23.08
C VAL A 93 20.49 -57.00 -23.91
N ARG A 94 19.77 -56.79 -25.02
CA ARG A 94 19.37 -57.83 -26.00
C ARG A 94 20.18 -57.70 -27.27
#